data_AF-A0A4S8LSY8-F1
#
_entry.id   AF-A0A4S8LSY8-F1
#
_cell.length_a   1.000
_cell.length_b   1.000
_cell.length_c   1.000
_cell.angle_alpha   90.00
_cell.angle_beta   90.00
_cell.angle_gamma   90.00
#
_symmetry.space_group_name_H-M   'P 1'
#
loop_
_entity.id
_entity.type
_entity.pdbx_description
1 polymer ?
#
loop_
_entity_poly.entity_id
_entity_poly.type
_entity_poly.pdbx_seq_one_letter_code
_entity_poly.pdbx_strand_id
1 'polypeptide(L)'
;MVWNQASEDLYDSYAKKTGDSGWAWEAIIPLWKKISTFVASLNNPSLSPPPADSSLSNGNGPVQVNFATFATDIDFRVVNSSKELEASSADGMNAGGPIGFGSNQDSAVEGTLSSSATAYLHPALNSRSSLDVLINTQVMKLKETSPLTFTAVEVAQSTDGESSYDFERKVGGCFISRINWYTTDSLAFRNWT
;
A
#
# COMPACT_ATOMS: atom_id res chain seq x y z
N MET A 1 -1.04 -5.03 -11.83
CA MET A 1 -1.04 -4.31 -10.54
C MET A 1 0.13 -4.84 -9.73
N VAL A 2 1.34 -4.56 -10.20
CA VAL A 2 2.52 -5.36 -9.86
C VAL A 2 2.83 -5.25 -8.36
N TRP A 3 3.01 -6.40 -7.72
CA TRP A 3 3.31 -6.53 -6.29
C TRP A 3 4.74 -7.06 -6.09
N ASN A 4 5.69 -6.13 -6.04
CA ASN A 4 7.09 -6.43 -5.80
C ASN A 4 7.66 -5.58 -4.63
N GLN A 5 8.55 -6.16 -3.83
CA GLN A 5 9.40 -5.44 -2.88
C GLN A 5 10.82 -5.27 -3.43
N ALA A 6 11.61 -4.45 -2.74
CA ALA A 6 12.99 -4.20 -3.11
C ALA A 6 13.93 -5.34 -2.65
N SER A 7 15.20 -5.25 -3.07
CA SER A 7 16.24 -6.17 -2.65
C SER A 7 16.67 -5.94 -1.20
N GLU A 8 17.24 -6.98 -0.59
CA GLU A 8 17.85 -6.90 0.75
C GLU A 8 18.92 -5.81 0.80
N ASP A 9 19.79 -5.74 -0.22
CA ASP A 9 20.86 -4.76 -0.36
C ASP A 9 20.33 -3.31 -0.31
N LEU A 10 19.15 -3.04 -0.88
CA LEU A 10 18.59 -1.70 -0.89
C LEU A 10 18.18 -1.26 0.52
N TYR A 11 17.48 -2.13 1.25
CA TYR A 11 17.04 -1.87 2.61
C TYR A 11 18.23 -1.72 3.56
N ASP A 12 19.23 -2.59 3.44
CA ASP A 12 20.46 -2.49 4.24
C ASP A 12 21.28 -1.24 3.89
N SER A 13 21.25 -0.80 2.62
CA SER A 13 21.82 0.50 2.23
C SER A 13 21.12 1.67 2.90
N TYR A 14 19.79 1.63 3.04
CA TYR A 14 19.06 2.65 3.78
C TYR A 14 19.45 2.64 5.25
N ALA A 15 19.47 1.48 5.90
CA ALA A 15 19.88 1.36 7.29
C ALA A 15 21.30 1.93 7.53
N LYS A 16 22.24 1.63 6.63
CA LYS A 16 23.60 2.16 6.70
C LYS A 16 23.66 3.68 6.51
N LYS A 17 22.88 4.23 5.59
CA LYS A 17 22.88 5.68 5.28
C LYS A 17 22.18 6.51 6.36
N THR A 18 21.11 6.00 6.95
CA THR A 18 20.35 6.68 8.00
C THR A 18 20.93 6.43 9.38
N GLY A 19 21.71 5.36 9.57
CA GLY A 19 22.15 4.88 10.88
C GLY A 19 21.02 4.21 11.68
N ASP A 20 19.89 3.92 11.04
CA ASP A 20 18.70 3.34 11.67
C ASP A 20 18.47 1.91 11.17
N SER A 21 18.69 0.93 12.06
CA SER A 21 18.51 -0.49 11.77
C SER A 21 17.06 -0.90 11.52
N GLY A 22 16.09 -0.03 11.83
CA GLY A 22 14.68 -0.24 11.47
C GLY A 22 14.42 -0.31 9.96
N TRP A 23 15.37 0.16 9.14
CA TRP A 23 15.31 0.06 7.68
C TRP A 23 15.97 -1.17 7.09
N ALA A 24 16.67 -1.99 7.90
CA ALA A 24 17.37 -3.17 7.42
C ALA A 24 16.38 -4.24 6.94
N TRP A 25 16.81 -5.09 6.01
CA TRP A 25 15.97 -6.13 5.41
C TRP A 25 15.21 -6.97 6.46
N GLU A 26 15.93 -7.42 7.48
CA GLU A 26 15.40 -8.24 8.57
C GLU A 26 14.29 -7.53 9.38
N ALA A 27 14.32 -6.20 9.47
CA ALA A 27 13.27 -5.42 10.13
C ALA A 27 12.04 -5.21 9.23
N ILE A 28 12.25 -5.17 7.91
CA ILE A 28 11.19 -4.92 6.91
C ILE A 28 10.41 -6.19 6.59
N ILE A 29 11.04 -7.37 6.53
CA ILE A 29 10.36 -8.63 6.18
C ILE A 29 9.11 -8.92 7.02
N PRO A 30 9.13 -8.76 8.37
CA PRO A 30 7.92 -8.93 9.18
C PRO A 30 6.81 -7.93 8.83
N LEU A 31 7.14 -6.70 8.42
CA LEU A 31 6.16 -5.70 7.97
C LEU A 31 5.58 -6.09 6.61
N TRP A 32 6.41 -6.55 5.68
CA TRP A 32 5.98 -7.05 4.37
C TRP A 32 4.94 -8.17 4.51
N LYS A 33 5.20 -9.13 5.39
CA LYS A 33 4.27 -10.23 5.70
C LYS A 33 2.97 -9.73 6.34
N LYS A 34 3.01 -8.65 7.13
CA LYS A 34 1.79 -8.06 7.73
C LYS A 34 0.91 -7.32 6.73
N ILE A 35 1.44 -6.92 5.59
CA ILE A 35 0.70 -6.08 4.62
C ILE A 35 -0.19 -6.94 3.73
N SER A 36 0.29 -8.11 3.31
CA SER A 36 -0.38 -8.91 2.27
C SER A 36 -0.73 -10.33 2.69
N THR A 37 -1.77 -10.88 2.07
CA THR A 37 -2.13 -12.30 2.09
C THR A 37 -2.16 -12.82 0.66
N PHE A 38 -1.50 -13.95 0.43
CA PHE A 38 -1.57 -14.63 -0.87
C PHE A 38 -2.90 -15.37 -1.02
N VAL A 39 -3.59 -15.12 -2.13
CA VAL A 39 -4.83 -15.79 -2.52
C VAL A 39 -4.54 -16.59 -3.78
N ALA A 40 -4.83 -17.89 -3.76
CA ALA A 40 -4.63 -18.75 -4.92
C ALA A 40 -5.47 -18.28 -6.11
N SER A 41 -4.88 -18.23 -7.30
CA SER A 41 -5.63 -17.88 -8.51
C SER A 41 -6.50 -19.07 -8.91
N LEU A 42 -7.82 -18.84 -9.04
CA LEU A 42 -8.79 -19.89 -9.38
C LEU A 42 -8.59 -20.49 -10.78
N ASN A 43 -7.97 -19.73 -11.70
CA ASN A 43 -7.84 -20.09 -13.12
C ASN A 43 -6.41 -20.38 -13.59
N ASN A 44 -5.43 -20.43 -12.67
CA ASN A 44 -4.03 -20.69 -13.01
C ASN A 44 -3.43 -21.78 -12.10
N PRO A 45 -3.72 -23.07 -12.37
CA PRO A 45 -3.23 -24.18 -11.56
C PRO A 45 -1.72 -24.42 -11.72
N SER A 46 -1.06 -23.78 -12.70
CA SER A 46 0.38 -23.93 -12.94
C SER A 46 1.27 -23.11 -11.99
N LEU A 47 0.70 -22.13 -11.29
CA LEU A 47 1.43 -21.31 -10.33
C LEU A 47 0.89 -21.55 -8.91
N SER A 48 1.47 -22.53 -8.24
CA SER A 48 1.18 -22.83 -6.84
C SER A 48 1.59 -21.65 -5.93
N PRO A 49 0.89 -21.45 -4.79
CA PRO A 49 1.30 -20.47 -3.79
C PRO A 49 2.77 -20.62 -3.39
N PRO A 50 3.48 -19.53 -3.06
CA PRO A 50 4.80 -19.62 -2.44
C PRO A 50 4.74 -20.48 -1.16
N PRO A 51 5.81 -21.25 -0.84
CA PRO A 51 5.86 -22.02 0.40
C PRO A 51 5.67 -21.13 1.63
N ALA A 52 4.84 -21.54 2.59
CA ALA A 52 4.43 -20.72 3.74
C ALA A 52 5.60 -20.16 4.59
N ASP A 53 6.73 -20.89 4.66
CA ASP A 53 7.88 -20.52 5.50
C ASP A 53 9.04 -19.87 4.73
N SER A 54 8.80 -19.45 3.48
CA SER A 54 9.84 -18.78 2.66
C SER A 54 9.88 -17.26 2.90
N SER A 55 10.96 -16.59 2.47
CA SER A 55 10.99 -15.12 2.35
C SER A 55 9.97 -14.60 1.32
N LEU A 56 9.53 -15.47 0.41
CA LEU A 56 8.51 -15.22 -0.61
C LEU A 56 7.09 -15.28 -0.06
N SER A 57 6.89 -15.83 1.15
CA SER A 57 5.55 -15.98 1.70
C SER A 57 4.99 -14.63 2.12
N ASN A 58 3.77 -14.38 1.64
CA ASN A 58 2.90 -13.37 2.20
C ASN A 58 2.40 -13.86 3.57
N GLY A 59 2.01 -12.94 4.45
CA GLY A 59 1.43 -13.30 5.74
C GLY A 59 -0.09 -13.31 5.68
N ASN A 60 -0.72 -12.76 6.72
CA ASN A 60 -2.17 -12.66 6.88
C ASN A 60 -2.64 -11.20 6.87
N GLY A 61 -2.05 -10.39 5.98
CA GLY A 61 -2.37 -8.98 5.83
C GLY A 61 -3.63 -8.70 5.00
N PRO A 62 -4.21 -7.49 5.09
CA PRO A 62 -5.48 -7.19 4.44
C PRO A 62 -5.38 -6.97 2.92
N VAL A 63 -4.19 -6.69 2.38
CA VAL A 63 -3.99 -6.59 0.93
C VAL A 63 -3.98 -8.00 0.35
N GLN A 64 -4.89 -8.29 -0.57
CA GLN A 64 -4.92 -9.58 -1.25
C GLN A 64 -4.01 -9.52 -2.48
N VAL A 65 -3.20 -10.56 -2.64
CA VAL A 65 -2.29 -10.68 -3.78
C VAL A 65 -2.32 -12.08 -4.35
N ASN A 66 -2.08 -12.22 -5.64
CA ASN A 66 -2.06 -13.49 -6.33
C ASN A 66 -0.99 -13.48 -7.44
N PHE A 67 -0.79 -14.61 -8.10
CA PHE A 67 -0.14 -14.60 -9.41
C PHE A 67 -1.11 -14.14 -10.50
N ALA A 68 -0.56 -13.66 -11.61
CA ALA A 68 -1.32 -13.29 -12.78
C ALA A 68 -2.33 -14.41 -13.16
N THR A 69 -3.60 -14.01 -13.23
CA THR A 69 -4.72 -14.95 -13.40
C THR A 69 -4.81 -15.51 -14.82
N PHE A 70 -4.27 -14.80 -15.81
CA PHE A 70 -4.27 -15.19 -17.22
C PHE A 70 -2.85 -15.22 -17.73
N ALA A 71 -2.29 -16.43 -17.87
CA ALA A 71 -1.03 -16.60 -18.60
C ALA A 71 -1.27 -16.36 -20.10
N THR A 72 -0.36 -15.64 -20.73
CA THR A 72 -0.31 -15.38 -22.15
C THR A 72 0.74 -16.26 -22.83
N ASP A 73 0.71 -16.36 -24.16
CA ASP A 73 1.74 -17.10 -24.90
C ASP A 73 3.12 -16.46 -24.75
N ILE A 74 3.18 -15.15 -24.50
CA ILE A 74 4.40 -14.39 -24.26
C ILE A 74 5.10 -14.88 -22.99
N ASP A 75 4.36 -15.21 -21.93
CA ASP A 75 4.96 -15.64 -20.65
C ASP A 75 5.82 -16.90 -20.83
N PHE A 76 5.32 -17.87 -21.61
CA PHE A 76 6.07 -19.09 -21.92
C PHE A 76 7.29 -18.82 -22.80
N ARG A 77 7.20 -17.88 -23.74
CA ARG A 77 8.32 -17.48 -24.60
C ARG A 77 9.43 -16.84 -23.77
N VAL A 78 9.09 -15.94 -22.85
CA VAL A 78 10.05 -15.31 -21.94
C VAL A 78 10.76 -16.35 -21.08
N VAL A 79 10.01 -17.27 -20.46
CA VAL A 79 10.59 -18.35 -19.63
C VAL A 79 11.45 -19.32 -20.43
N ASN A 80 11.10 -19.63 -21.69
CA ASN A 80 11.89 -20.52 -22.52
C ASN A 80 13.17 -19.83 -23.01
N SER A 81 13.07 -18.60 -23.49
CA SER A 81 14.24 -17.82 -23.93
C SER A 81 15.20 -17.52 -22.77
N SER A 82 14.70 -17.35 -21.53
CA SER A 82 15.59 -17.18 -20.37
C SER A 82 16.43 -18.43 -20.11
N LYS A 83 15.87 -19.63 -20.33
CA LYS A 83 16.60 -20.91 -20.21
C LYS A 83 17.63 -21.07 -21.33
N GLU A 84 17.29 -20.69 -22.56
CA GLU A 84 18.21 -20.73 -23.70
C GLU A 84 19.43 -19.82 -23.52
N LEU A 85 19.23 -18.67 -22.87
CA LEU A 85 20.30 -17.72 -22.56
C LEU A 85 21.06 -18.04 -21.26
N GLU A 86 20.76 -19.18 -20.62
CA GLU A 86 21.30 -19.54 -19.30
C GLU A 86 21.16 -18.42 -18.25
N ALA A 87 20.10 -17.60 -18.40
CA ALA A 87 19.85 -16.50 -17.49
C ALA A 87 19.41 -17.03 -16.12
N SER A 88 19.84 -16.35 -15.06
CA SER A 88 19.43 -16.71 -13.71
C SER A 88 17.91 -16.59 -13.55
N SER A 89 17.31 -17.58 -12.90
CA SER A 89 15.96 -17.46 -12.36
C SER A 89 16.06 -16.70 -11.03
N ALA A 90 15.14 -15.77 -10.78
CA ALA A 90 15.02 -15.21 -9.45
C ALA A 90 14.40 -16.27 -8.53
N ASP A 91 14.95 -16.47 -7.33
CA ASP A 91 14.36 -17.36 -6.31
C ASP A 91 12.93 -16.91 -5.96
N GLY A 92 12.65 -15.63 -6.17
CA GLY A 92 11.37 -15.07 -6.52
C GLY A 92 11.42 -13.55 -6.37
N MET A 93 10.54 -12.85 -7.06
CA MET A 93 10.63 -11.38 -7.18
C MET A 93 10.53 -10.63 -5.84
N ASN A 94 10.05 -11.32 -4.80
CA ASN A 94 9.88 -10.79 -3.45
C ASN A 94 10.82 -11.43 -2.41
N ALA A 95 11.86 -12.18 -2.81
CA ALA A 95 12.73 -12.90 -1.86
C ALA A 95 13.92 -12.07 -1.33
N GLY A 96 14.13 -10.85 -1.82
CA GLY A 96 15.31 -10.03 -1.49
C GLY A 96 16.40 -10.07 -2.57
N GLY A 97 16.38 -11.06 -3.47
CA GLY A 97 17.23 -11.15 -4.65
C GLY A 97 16.43 -11.11 -5.96
N PRO A 98 16.02 -9.93 -6.46
CA PRO A 98 15.13 -9.83 -7.62
C PRO A 98 15.84 -10.02 -8.97
N ILE A 99 17.14 -10.32 -8.99
CA ILE A 99 17.90 -10.48 -10.25
C ILE A 99 17.52 -11.79 -10.92
N GLY A 100 16.93 -11.70 -12.11
CA GLY A 100 16.64 -12.85 -12.96
C GLY A 100 15.23 -12.82 -13.54
N PHE A 101 14.77 -13.98 -13.99
CA PHE A 101 13.42 -14.18 -14.52
C PHE A 101 12.56 -14.95 -13.51
N GLY A 102 11.27 -14.60 -13.43
CA GLY A 102 10.34 -15.20 -12.48
C GLY A 102 8.93 -14.64 -12.60
N SER A 103 7.98 -15.29 -11.93
CA SER A 103 6.58 -14.86 -11.93
C SER A 103 6.36 -13.69 -10.98
N ASN A 104 5.66 -12.66 -11.45
CA ASN A 104 5.27 -11.52 -10.63
C ASN A 104 3.96 -11.80 -9.91
N GLN A 105 3.83 -11.27 -8.69
CA GLN A 105 2.54 -11.19 -8.00
C GLN A 105 1.81 -9.90 -8.41
N ASP A 106 0.50 -9.89 -8.27
CA ASP A 106 -0.36 -8.73 -8.48
C ASP A 106 -1.27 -8.50 -7.27
N SER A 107 -1.53 -7.24 -6.93
CA SER A 107 -2.58 -6.85 -6.00
C SER A 107 -3.96 -6.77 -6.69
N ALA A 108 -4.31 -7.82 -7.44
CA ALA A 108 -5.58 -7.91 -8.14
C ALA A 108 -6.14 -9.33 -8.07
N VAL A 109 -7.19 -9.53 -7.29
CA VAL A 109 -7.78 -10.85 -7.03
C VAL A 109 -9.16 -10.92 -7.68
N GLU A 110 -9.43 -12.03 -8.37
CA GLU A 110 -10.70 -12.28 -9.06
C GLU A 110 -11.11 -11.16 -10.05
N GLY A 111 -10.13 -10.55 -10.72
CA GLY A 111 -10.37 -9.45 -11.66
C GLY A 111 -10.70 -8.11 -10.99
N THR A 112 -10.60 -8.03 -9.66
CA THR A 112 -10.80 -6.80 -8.90
C THR A 112 -9.50 -6.31 -8.28
N LEU A 113 -9.34 -5.00 -8.21
CA LEU A 113 -8.17 -4.37 -7.62
C LEU A 113 -8.22 -4.48 -6.09
N SER A 114 -7.15 -5.01 -5.48
CA SER A 114 -6.89 -4.90 -4.04
C SER A 114 -6.07 -3.64 -3.75
N SER A 115 -6.76 -2.54 -3.51
CA SER A 115 -6.19 -1.23 -3.18
C SER A 115 -5.99 -1.02 -1.67
N SER A 116 -5.27 0.04 -1.29
CA SER A 116 -5.19 0.48 0.11
C SER A 116 -6.56 0.87 0.69
N ALA A 117 -7.45 1.46 -0.12
CA ALA A 117 -8.79 1.83 0.31
C ALA A 117 -9.65 0.60 0.59
N THR A 118 -9.67 -0.37 -0.31
CA THR A 118 -10.43 -1.61 -0.14
C THR A 118 -9.88 -2.49 0.98
N ALA A 119 -8.55 -2.55 1.13
CA ALA A 119 -7.89 -3.38 2.14
C ALA A 119 -7.96 -2.78 3.55
N TYR A 120 -7.71 -1.48 3.71
CA TYR A 120 -7.58 -0.85 5.02
C TYR A 120 -8.73 0.09 5.36
N LEU A 121 -9.12 0.96 4.42
CA LEU A 121 -10.05 2.04 4.73
C LEU A 121 -11.50 1.55 4.87
N HIS A 122 -12.02 0.82 3.89
CA HIS A 122 -13.42 0.37 3.92
C HIS A 122 -13.74 -0.49 5.16
N PRO A 123 -12.89 -1.46 5.56
CA PRO A 123 -13.13 -2.21 6.80
C PRO A 123 -13.07 -1.32 8.06
N ALA A 124 -12.18 -0.32 8.07
CA ALA A 124 -12.05 0.60 9.19
C ALA A 124 -13.25 1.54 9.33
N LEU A 125 -13.79 2.07 8.22
CA LEU A 125 -14.99 2.92 8.22
C LEU A 125 -16.21 2.18 8.82
N ASN A 126 -16.32 0.88 8.57
CA ASN A 126 -17.43 0.08 9.08
C ASN A 126 -17.28 -0.30 10.57
N SER A 127 -16.07 -0.19 11.14
CA SER A 127 -15.76 -0.69 12.48
C SER A 127 -15.33 0.38 13.49
N ARG A 128 -14.95 1.57 13.03
CA ARG A 128 -14.38 2.63 13.88
C ARG A 128 -15.19 3.90 13.80
N SER A 129 -15.93 4.21 14.86
CA SER A 129 -16.63 5.50 15.02
C SER A 129 -15.71 6.69 15.29
N SER A 130 -14.40 6.45 15.48
CA SER A 130 -13.38 7.47 15.69
C SER A 130 -12.60 7.82 14.43
N LEU A 131 -13.01 7.32 13.26
CA LEU A 131 -12.34 7.57 11.98
C LEU A 131 -13.26 8.41 11.09
N ASP A 132 -12.85 9.64 10.83
CA ASP A 132 -13.49 10.51 9.86
C ASP A 132 -12.63 10.59 8.59
N VAL A 133 -13.28 10.61 7.42
CA VAL A 133 -12.62 10.77 6.12
C VAL A 133 -13.30 11.89 5.35
N LEU A 134 -12.51 12.87 4.95
CA LEU A 134 -12.93 13.93 4.05
C LEU A 134 -12.47 13.62 2.64
N ILE A 135 -13.43 13.50 1.74
CA ILE A 135 -13.18 13.42 0.30
C ILE A 135 -13.31 14.82 -0.32
N ASN A 136 -12.70 15.01 -1.49
CA ASN A 136 -12.71 16.27 -2.22
C ASN A 136 -12.19 17.47 -1.39
N THR A 137 -11.24 17.21 -0.49
CA THR A 137 -10.65 18.21 0.40
C THR A 137 -9.12 18.13 0.26
N GLN A 138 -8.50 19.25 -0.09
CA GLN A 138 -7.06 19.37 -0.26
C GLN A 138 -6.45 20.15 0.90
N VAL A 139 -5.34 19.64 1.45
CA VAL A 139 -4.51 20.39 2.40
C VAL A 139 -3.72 21.44 1.62
N MET A 140 -3.95 22.71 1.95
CA MET A 140 -3.37 23.87 1.26
C MET A 140 -2.12 24.38 1.99
N LYS A 141 -2.11 24.34 3.32
CA LYS A 141 -1.04 24.92 4.13
C LYS A 141 -0.90 24.26 5.49
N LEU A 142 0.34 24.11 5.96
CA LEU A 142 0.64 23.78 7.35
C LEU A 142 0.62 25.07 8.18
N LYS A 143 -0.08 25.06 9.30
CA LYS A 143 -0.16 26.20 10.21
C LYS A 143 0.76 26.00 11.41
N GLU A 144 1.66 26.95 11.60
CA GLU A 144 2.49 27.02 12.79
C GLU A 144 1.59 27.42 13.98
N THR A 145 1.51 26.55 14.98
CA THR A 145 0.70 26.75 16.20
C THR A 145 1.54 27.26 17.36
N SER A 146 2.83 26.98 17.36
CA SER A 146 3.86 27.60 18.20
C SER A 146 5.22 27.49 17.49
N PRO A 147 6.29 28.19 17.94
CA PRO A 147 7.58 28.17 17.23
C PRO A 147 8.04 26.76 16.87
N LEU A 148 8.24 26.51 15.56
CA LEU A 148 8.63 25.23 14.97
C LEU A 148 7.65 24.06 15.24
N THR A 149 6.41 24.36 15.59
CA THR A 149 5.37 23.38 15.90
C THR A 149 4.18 23.55 14.95
N PHE A 150 3.83 22.49 14.23
CA PHE A 150 2.77 22.48 13.23
C PHE A 150 1.74 21.40 13.58
N THR A 151 0.67 21.80 14.27
CA THR A 151 -0.42 20.87 14.67
C THR A 151 -1.75 21.12 13.96
N ALA A 152 -1.82 22.09 13.05
CA ALA A 152 -3.02 22.43 12.30
C ALA A 152 -2.74 22.57 10.80
N VAL A 153 -3.78 22.37 9.99
CA VAL A 153 -3.74 22.50 8.54
C VAL A 153 -4.89 23.36 8.04
N GLU A 154 -4.65 24.06 6.95
CA GLU A 154 -5.68 24.76 6.18
C GLU A 154 -6.13 23.86 5.04
N VAL A 155 -7.45 23.73 4.85
CA VAL A 155 -8.02 22.88 3.80
C VAL A 155 -9.02 23.63 2.94
N ALA A 156 -9.12 23.24 1.67
CA ALA A 156 -10.08 23.77 0.72
C ALA A 156 -10.60 22.67 -0.22
N GLN A 157 -11.80 22.85 -0.78
CA GLN A 157 -12.38 21.94 -1.77
C GLN A 157 -12.06 22.33 -3.23
N SER A 158 -11.54 23.54 -3.42
CA SER A 158 -11.05 24.04 -4.72
C SER A 158 -9.98 25.11 -4.49
N THR A 159 -9.23 25.45 -5.54
CA THR A 159 -8.15 26.45 -5.48
C THR A 159 -8.63 27.84 -5.09
N ASP A 160 -9.89 28.16 -5.39
CA ASP A 160 -10.52 29.47 -5.13
C ASP A 160 -11.60 29.41 -4.03
N GLY A 161 -11.77 28.26 -3.40
CA GLY A 161 -12.79 28.04 -2.37
C GLY A 161 -12.43 28.67 -1.04
N GLU A 162 -13.44 28.97 -0.22
CA GLU A 162 -13.20 29.40 1.16
C GLU A 162 -12.44 28.32 1.94
N SER A 163 -11.32 28.73 2.53
CA SER A 163 -10.52 27.87 3.40
C SER A 163 -11.20 27.68 4.74
N SER A 164 -11.33 26.42 5.17
CA SER A 164 -11.76 26.08 6.53
C SER A 164 -10.57 25.64 7.38
N TYR A 165 -10.62 25.92 8.68
CA TYR A 165 -9.59 25.53 9.65
C TYR A 165 -10.05 24.30 10.43
N ASP A 166 -9.28 23.21 10.41
CA ASP A 166 -9.56 22.02 11.20
C ASP A 166 -8.54 21.86 12.35
N PHE A 167 -9.01 21.46 13.54
CA PHE A 167 -8.21 21.43 14.77
C PHE A 167 -8.13 20.03 15.42
N GLU A 168 -6.87 19.58 15.56
CA GLU A 168 -6.23 18.60 16.45
C GLU A 168 -6.88 17.24 16.82
N ARG A 169 -6.10 16.16 16.57
CA ARG A 169 -5.35 15.46 17.63
C ARG A 169 -4.09 14.74 17.09
N LYS A 170 -3.00 14.76 17.87
CA LYS A 170 -1.71 14.07 17.59
C LYS A 170 -1.89 12.63 17.08
N VAL A 171 -1.10 12.23 16.06
CA VAL A 171 0.04 11.29 16.13
C VAL A 171 0.51 10.94 14.70
N GLY A 172 1.83 11.04 14.46
CA GLY A 172 2.58 10.27 13.47
C GLY A 172 2.08 10.25 12.02
N GLY A 173 2.59 11.17 11.20
CA GLY A 173 2.78 11.00 9.74
C GLY A 173 1.56 10.77 8.83
N CYS A 174 0.38 10.50 9.38
CA CYS A 174 -0.86 10.29 8.63
C CYS A 174 -2.00 10.95 9.40
N PHE A 175 -2.58 12.01 8.84
CA PHE A 175 -3.57 12.84 9.52
C PHE A 175 -4.89 12.07 9.67
N ILE A 176 -5.37 11.95 10.91
CA ILE A 176 -6.73 11.56 11.26
C ILE A 176 -7.28 12.75 12.06
N SER A 177 -8.26 13.47 11.53
CA SER A 177 -8.94 14.56 12.24
C SER A 177 -10.37 14.17 12.60
N ARG A 178 -10.92 14.87 13.60
CA ARG A 178 -12.31 14.77 14.03
C ARG A 178 -12.91 16.17 13.85
N ILE A 179 -13.91 16.32 12.98
CA ILE A 179 -14.41 17.64 12.60
C ILE A 179 -15.58 18.06 13.48
N ASN A 180 -15.50 19.27 14.04
CA ASN A 180 -16.66 20.01 14.50
C ASN A 180 -16.90 21.18 13.53
N TRP A 181 -18.00 21.13 12.78
CA TRP A 181 -18.42 22.23 11.93
C TRP A 181 -19.06 23.34 12.77
N TYR A 182 -18.63 24.59 12.55
CA TYR A 182 -19.49 25.76 12.72
C TYR A 182 -19.70 26.36 11.34
N THR A 183 -20.81 26.02 10.67
CA THR A 183 -21.27 26.76 9.50
C THR A 183 -22.31 27.77 9.95
N THR A 184 -22.02 29.07 9.81
CA THR A 184 -23.07 30.00 9.43
C THR A 184 -23.34 29.76 7.96
N ASP A 185 -24.60 29.50 7.67
CA ASP A 185 -25.20 29.25 6.35
C ASP A 185 -25.33 27.78 5.91
N SER A 186 -26.61 27.40 5.93
CA SER A 186 -27.22 26.19 5.42
C SER A 186 -26.93 25.96 3.95
N LEU A 187 -26.67 24.70 3.55
CA LEU A 187 -27.42 24.02 2.49
C LEU A 187 -27.06 22.52 2.40
N ALA A 188 -28.04 21.72 2.82
CA ALA A 188 -28.44 20.42 2.27
C ALA A 188 -27.42 19.27 2.18
N PHE A 189 -27.36 18.48 3.25
CA PHE A 189 -27.24 17.02 3.14
C PHE A 189 -28.52 16.44 2.52
N ARG A 190 -28.42 15.74 1.38
CA ARG A 190 -29.40 14.73 0.95
C ARG A 190 -28.72 13.57 0.23
N ASN A 191 -28.83 12.40 0.88
CA ASN A 191 -28.96 11.02 0.39
C ASN A 191 -28.12 10.56 -0.78
N TRP A 192 -27.34 9.49 -0.55
CA TRP A 192 -27.33 8.32 -1.43
C TRP A 192 -27.51 7.04 -0.59
N THR A 193 -28.48 6.25 -1.04
CA THR A 193 -28.80 4.86 -0.66
C THR A 193 -27.69 3.89 -1.02
#